data_AF-A0AAV5J0L3-F1
#
_entry.id   AF-A0AAV5J0L3-F1
#
_cell.length_a   1.000
_cell.length_b   1.000
_cell.length_c   1.000
_cell.angle_alpha   90.00
_cell.angle_beta   90.00
_cell.angle_gamma   90.00
#
_symmetry.space_group_name_H-M   'P 1'
#
loop_
_entity.id
_entity.type
_entity.pdbx_description
1 polymer ?
#
loop_
_entity_poly.entity_id
_entity_poly.type
_entity_poly.pdbx_seq_one_letter_code
_entity_poly.pdbx_strand_id
1 'polypeptide(L)' 'MYVPICEFYHFVEKLATNGAKMVIISNFSRRASTTMNKMKSLGFDLSLFEGAINSGELMHQYMQRFTNLPVMVMC' A
#
# COMPACT_ATOMS: atom_id res chain seq x y z
N MET A 1 10.75 -14.49 10.45
CA MET A 1 11.49 -14.60 9.18
C MET A 1 11.82 -13.19 8.74
N TYR A 2 13.10 -12.82 8.67
CA TYR A 2 13.53 -11.48 8.28
C TYR A 2 14.10 -11.58 6.87
N VAL A 3 13.47 -10.93 5.89
CA VAL A 3 14.01 -10.83 4.53
C VAL A 3 14.78 -9.51 4.45
N PRO A 4 16.07 -9.50 4.10
CA PRO A 4 16.80 -8.26 3.87
C PRO A 4 16.10 -7.40 2.82
N ILE A 5 16.05 -6.08 3.03
CA ILE A 5 15.32 -5.18 2.14
C ILE A 5 15.84 -5.22 0.69
N CYS A 6 17.14 -5.48 0.52
CA CYS A 6 17.78 -5.61 -0.79
C CYS A 6 17.31 -6.87 -1.55
N GLU A 7 17.12 -8.00 -0.85
CA GLU A 7 16.60 -9.22 -1.49
C GLU A 7 15.15 -9.03 -1.91
N PHE A 8 14.36 -8.37 -1.06
CA PHE A 8 12.98 -8.04 -1.40
C PHE A 8 12.90 -7.09 -2.60
N TYR A 9 13.77 -6.08 -2.67
CA TYR A 9 13.87 -5.18 -3.82
C TYR A 9 14.17 -5.94 -5.12
N HIS A 10 15.19 -6.80 -5.11
CA HIS A 10 15.58 -7.56 -6.30
C HIS A 10 14.48 -8.51 -6.78
N PHE A 11 13.75 -9.12 -5.84
CA PHE A 11 12.59 -9.95 -6.16
C PHE A 11 11.47 -9.15 -6.85
N VAL A 12 11.13 -7.98 -6.32
CA VAL A 12 10.12 -7.08 -6.89
C VAL A 12 10.53 -6.61 -8.29
N GLU A 13 11.78 -6.16 -8.47
CA GLU A 13 12.29 -5.79 -9.81
C GLU A 13 12.16 -6.93 -10.81
N LYS A 14 12.57 -8.14 -10.42
CA LYS A 14 12.50 -9.31 -11.31
C LYS A 14 11.05 -9.61 -11.71
N LEU A 15 10.10 -9.49 -10.79
CA LEU A 15 8.68 -9.64 -11.13
C LEU A 15 8.22 -8.57 -12.12
N ALA A 16 8.58 -7.31 -11.90
CA ALA A 16 8.23 -6.21 -12.80
C ALA A 16 8.82 -6.40 -14.21
N THR A 17 10.08 -6.85 -14.33
CA THR A 17 10.70 -7.14 -15.64
C THR A 17 10.01 -8.29 -16.39
N ASN A 18 9.32 -9.19 -15.68
CA ASN A 18 8.50 -10.23 -16.27
C ASN A 18 7.06 -9.77 -16.58
N GLY A 19 6.78 -8.46 -16.46
CA GLY A 19 5.47 -7.87 -16.75
C GLY A 19 4.44 -8.03 -15.63
N ALA A 20 4.85 -8.45 -14.43
CA ALA A 20 3.94 -8.55 -13.29
C ALA A 20 3.56 -7.16 -12.79
N LYS A 21 2.26 -6.95 -12.58
CA LYS A 21 1.71 -5.76 -11.92
C LYS A 21 1.58 -6.00 -10.44
N MET A 22 2.09 -5.08 -9.63
CA MET A 22 2.12 -5.22 -8.17
C MET A 22 1.32 -4.11 -7.49
N VAL A 23 0.53 -4.50 -6.49
CA VAL A 23 -0.23 -3.60 -5.61
C VAL A 23 0.12 -3.94 -4.18
N ILE A 24 0.38 -2.92 -3.36
CA ILE A 24 0.70 -3.11 -1.95
C ILE A 24 -0.61 -3.21 -1.17
N ILE A 25 -0.83 -4.31 -0.45
CA ILE A 25 -1.97 -4.46 0.47
C ILE A 25 -1.41 -4.42 1.89
N SER A 26 -1.85 -3.44 2.69
CA SER A 26 -1.36 -3.30 4.06
C SER A 26 -2.46 -2.89 5.05
N ASN A 27 -2.37 -3.41 6.27
CA ASN A 27 -3.23 -3.00 7.40
C ASN A 27 -2.78 -1.66 8.01
N PHE A 28 -2.34 -0.73 7.17
CA PHE A 28 -1.99 0.59 7.62
C PHE A 28 -3.26 1.44 7.72
N SER A 29 -3.57 1.96 8.90
CA SER A 29 -4.76 2.80 9.13
C SER A 29 -4.70 4.18 8.47
N ARG A 30 -3.54 4.56 7.90
CA ARG A 30 -3.37 5.82 7.17
C ARG A 30 -3.61 5.64 5.67
N ARG A 31 -3.81 6.76 4.97
CA ARG A 31 -4.06 6.83 3.52
C ARG A 31 -2.99 6.10 2.71
N ALA A 32 -3.38 5.55 1.57
CA ALA A 32 -2.51 4.82 0.64
C ALA A 32 -1.27 5.64 0.20
N SER A 33 -1.43 6.96 0.05
CA SER A 33 -0.32 7.88 -0.28
C SER A 33 0.80 7.86 0.76
N THR A 34 0.48 7.59 2.03
CA THR A 34 1.49 7.49 3.08
C THR A 34 2.33 6.23 2.93
N THR A 35 1.71 5.12 2.51
CA THR A 35 2.43 3.87 2.19
C THR A 35 3.34 4.07 0.99
N MET A 36 2.87 4.69 -0.09
CA MET A 36 3.70 4.99 -1.26
C MET A 36 4.90 5.88 -0.90
N ASN A 37 4.69 6.93 -0.08
CA ASN A 37 5.80 7.76 0.41
C ASN A 37 6.79 6.97 1.28
N LYS A 38 6.30 6.02 2.08
CA LYS A 38 7.16 5.13 2.87
C LYS A 38 8.01 4.24 1.98
N MET A 39 7.44 3.65 0.93
CA MET A 39 8.18 2.85 -0.05
C MET A 39 9.29 3.66 -0.71
N LYS A 40 8.99 4.90 -1.11
CA LYS A 40 10.01 5.83 -1.64
C LYS A 40 11.12 6.10 -0.62
N SER A 41 10.78 6.32 0.66
CA SER A 41 11.78 6.53 1.72
C SER A 41 12.66 5.30 2.00
N LEU A 42 12.19 4.12 1.63
CA LEU A 42 12.93 2.85 1.73
C LEU A 42 13.79 2.57 0.49
N GLY A 43 13.79 3.47 -0.50
CA GLY A 43 14.60 3.35 -1.73
C GLY A 43 13.93 2.58 -2.87
N PHE A 44 12.64 2.26 -2.75
CA PHE A 44 11.92 1.61 -3.85
C PHE A 44 11.56 2.61 -4.94
N ASP A 45 11.68 2.19 -6.20
CA ASP A 45 11.03 2.87 -7.31
C ASP A 45 9.52 2.63 -7.23
N LEU A 46 8.75 3.72 -7.25
CA LEU A 46 7.29 3.66 -7.19
C LEU A 46 6.68 3.14 -8.50
N SER A 47 7.42 3.20 -9.62
CA SER A 47 6.97 2.64 -10.91
C SER A 47 6.75 1.12 -10.86
N LEU A 48 7.39 0.44 -9.90
CA LEU A 48 7.24 -1.00 -9.65
C LEU A 48 5.86 -1.36 -9.07
N PHE A 49 5.07 -0.37 -8.64
CA PHE A 49 3.77 -0.57 -8.03
C PHE A 49 2.70 0.26 -8.72
N GLU A 50 1.56 -0.35 -9.02
CA GLU A 50 0.37 0.34 -9.53
C GLU A 50 -0.31 1.20 -8.44
N GLY A 51 -0.01 0.91 -7.17
CA GLY A 51 -0.50 1.67 -6.02
C GLY A 51 -0.50 0.87 -4.73
N ALA A 52 -1.17 1.42 -3.72
CA ALA A 52 -1.37 0.78 -2.43
C ALA A 52 -2.86 0.79 -2.06
N ILE A 53 -3.33 -0.31 -1.46
CA ILE A 53 -4.65 -0.46 -0.88
C ILE A 53 -4.47 -0.67 0.62
N ASN A 54 -5.04 0.24 1.39
CA ASN A 54 -4.94 0.26 2.84
C ASN A 54 -6.34 0.23 3.47
N SER A 55 -6.46 -0.37 4.66
CA SER A 55 -7.71 -0.33 5.44
C SER A 55 -8.14 1.11 5.77
N GLY A 56 -7.17 2.00 6.01
CA GLY A 56 -7.44 3.43 6.20
C GLY A 56 -8.05 4.14 4.99
N GLU A 57 -7.69 3.73 3.76
CA GLU A 57 -8.24 4.30 2.53
C GLU A 57 -9.68 3.84 2.32
N LEU A 58 -9.94 2.54 2.55
CA LEU A 58 -11.29 1.97 2.51
C LEU A 58 -12.19 2.61 3.58
N MET A 59 -11.69 2.79 4.81
CA MET A 59 -12.42 3.47 5.88
C MET A 59 -12.72 4.92 5.54
N HIS A 60 -11.77 5.66 4.95
CA HIS A 60 -11.99 7.05 4.51
C HIS A 60 -13.07 7.14 3.42
N GLN A 61 -13.03 6.27 2.41
CA GLN A 61 -14.06 6.20 1.37
C GLN A 61 -15.42 5.78 1.94
N TYR A 62 -15.42 4.84 2.89
CA TYR A 62 -16.63 4.40 3.58
C TYR A 62 -17.24 5.56 4.40
N MET A 63 -16.46 6.25 5.22
CA MET A 63 -16.92 7.41 5.99
C MET A 63 -17.46 8.53 5.09
N GLN A 64 -16.84 8.80 3.94
CA GLN A 64 -17.38 9.77 2.97
C GLN A 64 -18.74 9.35 2.41
N ARG A 65 -18.92 8.05 2.10
CA ARG A 65 -20.17 7.51 1.55
C ARG A 65 -21.31 7.44 2.57
N PHE A 66 -21.00 7.31 3.86
CA PHE A 66 -21.99 7.16 4.94
C PHE A 66 -22.07 8.39 5.86
N THR A 67 -21.77 9.59 5.35
CA THR A 67 -21.75 10.87 6.10
C THR A 67 -23.06 11.26 6.81
N ASN A 68 -24.14 10.47 6.70
CA ASN A 68 -25.40 10.67 7.44
C ASN A 68 -25.70 9.61 8.52
N LEU A 69 -24.80 8.66 8.80
CA LEU A 69 -25.00 7.68 9.88
C LEU A 69 -23.70 7.51 10.71
N PRO A 70 -23.79 7.43 12.05
CA PRO A 70 -22.62 7.19 12.88
C PRO A 70 -22.18 5.73 12.69
N VAL A 71 -21.15 5.51 11.88
CA VAL A 71 -20.54 4.18 11.73
C VAL A 71 -19.17 4.17 12.39
N MET A 72 -19.08 3.48 13.53
CA MET A 72 -17.82 3.17 14.19
C MET A 72 -17.25 1.89 13.58
N VAL A 73 -16.18 2.02 12.80
CA VAL A 73 -15.39 0.89 12.30
C VAL A 73 -14.11 0.83 13.11
N MET A 74 -13.95 -0.23 13.93
CA MET A 74 -12.70 -0.54 14.61
C MET A 74 -11.78 -1.29 13.64
N CYS A 75 -10.57 -0.75 13.43
CA CYS A 75 -9.45 -1.43 12.77
C CYS A 75 -8.52 -2.05 13.82
#